data_AF-A0A9N9MHQ0-F1
#
_entry.id   AF-A0A9N9MHQ0-F1
#
_cell.length_a   1.000
_cell.length_b   1.000
_cell.length_c   1.000
_cell.angle_alpha   90.00
_cell.angle_beta   90.00
_cell.angle_gamma   90.00
#
_symmetry.space_group_name_H-M   'P 1'
#
loop_
_entity.id
_entity.type
_entity.pdbx_description
1 polymer ?
#
loop_
_entity_poly.entity_id
_entity_poly.type
_entity_poly.pdbx_seq_one_letter_code
_entity_poly.pdbx_strand_id
1 'polypeptide(L)'
;MSDAISTKIRQLEVQNEKLRRLLDSTFEITRQDAAKCRKLTLEVDFLRQAIVDLENQKQELEDELMNEYLDKDHSDNNKADIECRLKSALDDIQRGSSEIKQLNPEGPYLTDALVELEKEKELLLSDIELLKKANEQQNAFVQENLLLKQEIANLETIPASISNQDLVDKLVSIQNSKQTLLADINAAKLKTDPLGIPIENTVLELKICGLENQMDKLLINLKTSLLQSANEISTLYANTSDNQLRGLLNELDIQKTILLMNLTEIKEMHSESKNLTPDVSICSELSHHDLLATVSEEDEAPNFVAEPEINQDAILIVPSKEVPTNKMNQNDEQLLVHGIQELEEDKDRIGPNLDGDLMVDVRAVLEEGERLIRCHQEKN
;
A
#
# COMPACT_ATOMS: atom_id res chain seq x y z
N MET A 1 11.02 -48.51 10.12
CA MET A 1 11.49 -48.67 8.72
C MET A 1 10.59 -47.98 7.70
N SER A 2 9.25 -48.04 7.84
CA SER A 2 8.31 -47.45 6.87
C SER A 2 8.40 -45.92 6.72
N ASP A 3 8.63 -45.18 7.82
CA ASP A 3 8.71 -43.72 7.76
C ASP A 3 9.94 -43.19 7.02
N ALA A 4 11.10 -43.83 7.21
CA ALA A 4 12.34 -43.44 6.54
C ALA A 4 12.26 -43.61 5.01
N ILE A 5 11.54 -44.64 4.55
CA ILE A 5 11.29 -44.89 3.13
C ILE A 5 10.33 -43.83 2.58
N SER A 6 9.26 -43.51 3.31
CA SER A 6 8.28 -42.49 2.90
C SER A 6 8.91 -41.10 2.79
N THR A 7 9.78 -40.71 3.73
CA THR A 7 10.52 -39.45 3.67
C THR A 7 11.47 -39.41 2.47
N LYS A 8 12.12 -40.54 2.16
CA LYS A 8 13.03 -40.64 1.00
C LYS A 8 12.27 -40.55 -0.32
N ILE A 9 11.10 -41.18 -0.42
CA ILE A 9 10.21 -41.07 -1.59
C ILE A 9 9.81 -39.61 -1.80
N ARG A 10 9.33 -38.93 -0.76
CA ARG A 10 8.94 -37.51 -0.83
C ARG A 10 10.10 -36.60 -1.25
N GLN A 11 11.32 -36.86 -0.77
CA GLN A 11 12.51 -36.14 -1.22
C GLN A 11 12.80 -36.36 -2.70
N LEU A 12 12.67 -37.60 -3.19
CA LEU A 12 12.87 -37.93 -4.60
C LEU A 12 11.78 -37.32 -5.49
N GLU A 13 10.54 -37.23 -5.02
CA GLU A 13 9.45 -36.54 -5.71
C GLU A 13 9.75 -35.05 -5.86
N VAL A 14 10.19 -34.38 -4.78
CA VAL A 14 10.60 -32.97 -4.83
C VAL A 14 11.78 -32.74 -5.77
N GLN A 15 12.77 -33.65 -5.77
CA GLN A 15 13.89 -33.59 -6.70
C GLN A 15 13.47 -33.81 -8.15
N ASN A 16 12.58 -34.77 -8.43
CA ASN A 16 12.04 -35.00 -9.77
C ASN A 16 11.24 -33.80 -10.26
N GLU A 17 10.44 -33.19 -9.39
CA GLU A 17 9.69 -31.98 -9.72
C GLU A 17 10.63 -30.81 -10.05
N LYS A 18 11.72 -30.65 -9.29
CA LYS A 18 12.75 -29.65 -9.60
C LYS A 18 13.45 -29.93 -10.94
N LEU A 19 13.75 -31.20 -11.22
CA LEU A 19 14.34 -31.60 -12.50
C LEU A 19 13.41 -31.34 -13.68
N ARG A 20 12.10 -31.59 -13.52
CA ARG A 20 11.10 -31.27 -14.56
C ARG A 20 11.05 -29.78 -14.86
N ARG A 21 10.98 -28.92 -13.84
CA ARG A 21 11.00 -27.46 -14.04
C ARG A 21 12.29 -26.97 -14.71
N LEU A 22 13.44 -27.54 -14.35
CA LEU A 22 14.71 -27.21 -15.00
C LEU A 22 14.73 -27.66 -16.47
N LEU A 23 14.20 -28.84 -16.75
CA LEU A 23 14.07 -29.35 -18.12
C LEU A 23 13.15 -28.46 -18.97
N ASP A 24 11.98 -28.11 -18.44
CA ASP A 24 11.01 -27.24 -19.14
C ASP A 24 11.61 -25.85 -19.42
N SER A 25 12.31 -25.26 -18.44
CA SER A 25 13.01 -23.99 -18.62
C SER A 25 14.11 -24.08 -19.69
N THR A 26 14.89 -25.17 -19.69
CA THR A 26 15.94 -25.39 -20.69
C THR A 26 15.35 -25.58 -22.09
N PHE A 27 14.20 -26.26 -22.20
CA PHE A 27 13.49 -26.41 -23.47
C PHE A 27 13.00 -25.08 -24.00
N GLU A 28 12.41 -24.22 -23.17
CA GLU A 28 11.96 -22.89 -23.60
C GLU A 28 13.12 -21.98 -24.01
N ILE A 29 14.24 -21.99 -23.27
CA ILE A 29 15.45 -21.25 -23.67
C ILE A 29 15.96 -21.75 -25.04
N THR A 30 16.07 -23.07 -25.20
CA THR A 30 16.55 -23.66 -26.46
C THR A 30 15.61 -23.35 -27.63
N ARG A 31 14.30 -23.32 -27.38
CA ARG A 31 13.29 -22.96 -28.37
C ARG A 31 13.40 -21.50 -28.77
N GLN A 32 13.60 -20.60 -27.82
CA GLN A 32 13.83 -19.17 -28.09
C GLN A 32 15.13 -18.95 -28.87
N ASP A 33 16.21 -19.62 -28.51
CA ASP A 33 17.48 -19.52 -29.22
C ASP A 33 17.38 -20.09 -30.65
N ALA A 34 16.69 -21.20 -30.84
CA ALA A 34 16.41 -21.73 -32.18
C ALA A 34 15.60 -20.74 -33.05
N ALA A 35 14.64 -20.02 -32.45
CA ALA A 35 13.89 -18.97 -33.15
C ALA A 35 14.76 -17.77 -33.52
N LYS A 36 15.64 -17.33 -32.59
CA LYS A 36 16.62 -16.26 -32.86
C LYS A 36 17.60 -16.64 -33.96
N CYS A 37 18.15 -17.86 -33.92
CA CYS A 37 19.04 -18.36 -34.97
C CYS A 37 18.35 -18.35 -36.34
N ARG A 38 17.10 -18.80 -36.45
CA ARG A 38 16.35 -18.74 -37.71
C ARG A 38 16.19 -17.31 -38.22
N LYS A 39 15.86 -16.36 -37.33
CA LYS A 39 15.74 -14.94 -37.71
C LYS A 39 17.06 -14.39 -38.25
N LEU A 40 18.17 -14.67 -37.55
CA LEU A 40 19.50 -14.26 -37.99
C LEU A 40 19.90 -14.91 -39.31
N THR A 41 19.56 -16.17 -39.55
CA THR A 41 19.82 -16.82 -40.84
C THR A 41 19.10 -16.10 -41.98
N LEU A 42 17.82 -15.76 -41.81
CA LEU A 42 17.05 -15.02 -42.81
C LEU A 42 17.63 -13.63 -43.08
N GLU A 43 18.09 -12.94 -42.04
CA GLU A 43 18.73 -11.64 -42.15
C GLU A 43 20.08 -11.73 -42.89
N VAL A 44 20.89 -12.75 -42.60
CA VAL A 44 22.15 -13.00 -43.32
C VAL A 44 21.88 -13.30 -44.79
N ASP A 45 20.86 -14.10 -45.11
CA ASP A 45 20.51 -14.41 -46.50
C ASP A 45 20.03 -13.15 -47.24
N PHE A 46 19.23 -12.30 -46.58
CA PHE A 46 18.80 -11.01 -47.12
C PHE A 46 19.99 -10.07 -47.40
N LEU A 47 20.91 -9.94 -46.43
CA LEU A 47 22.10 -9.11 -46.59
C LEU A 47 23.03 -9.64 -47.69
N ARG A 48 23.16 -10.97 -47.83
CA ARG A 48 23.91 -11.58 -48.93
C ARG A 48 23.31 -11.23 -50.28
N GLN A 49 21.98 -11.28 -50.41
CA GLN A 49 21.32 -10.90 -51.66
C GLN A 49 21.55 -9.41 -51.96
N ALA A 50 21.41 -8.54 -50.95
CA ALA A 50 21.68 -7.11 -51.11
C ALA A 50 23.13 -6.81 -51.55
N ILE A 51 24.12 -7.57 -51.04
CA ILE A 51 25.51 -7.46 -51.48
C ILE A 51 25.65 -7.86 -52.96
N VAL A 52 25.04 -8.97 -53.38
CA VAL A 52 25.07 -9.40 -54.79
C VAL A 52 24.44 -8.34 -55.70
N ASP A 53 23.31 -7.75 -55.30
CA ASP A 53 22.64 -6.71 -56.07
C ASP A 53 23.52 -5.45 -56.19
N LEU A 54 24.20 -5.05 -55.11
CA LEU A 54 25.14 -3.93 -55.10
C LEU A 54 26.40 -4.22 -55.93
N GLU A 55 26.91 -5.44 -55.91
CA GLU A 55 28.05 -5.84 -56.75
C GLU A 55 27.69 -5.80 -58.24
N ASN A 56 26.48 -6.22 -58.60
CA ASN A 56 25.97 -6.12 -59.97
C ASN A 56 25.83 -4.65 -60.40
N GLN A 57 25.20 -3.80 -59.58
CA GLN A 57 25.09 -2.35 -59.86
C GLN A 57 26.45 -1.68 -60.00
N LYS A 58 27.41 -2.07 -59.15
CA LYS A 58 28.78 -1.56 -59.24
C LYS A 58 29.41 -1.97 -60.58
N GLN A 59 29.26 -3.23 -61.00
CA GLN A 59 29.79 -3.70 -62.27
C GLN A 59 29.15 -2.98 -63.47
N GLU A 60 27.82 -2.79 -63.44
CA GLU A 60 27.10 -2.02 -64.47
C GLU A 60 27.64 -0.58 -64.59
N LEU A 61 27.85 0.10 -63.46
CA LEU A 61 28.43 1.45 -63.45
C LEU A 61 29.90 1.48 -63.93
N GLU A 62 30.70 0.47 -63.58
CA GLU A 62 32.08 0.35 -64.08
C GLU A 62 32.12 0.11 -65.60
N ASP A 63 31.19 -0.68 -66.13
CA ASP A 63 31.03 -0.94 -67.56
C ASP A 63 30.52 0.31 -68.31
N GLU A 64 29.54 1.04 -67.75
CA GLU A 64 29.05 2.33 -68.28
C GLU A 64 30.18 3.37 -68.34
N LEU A 65 30.96 3.50 -67.26
CA LEU A 65 32.10 4.41 -67.21
C LEU A 65 33.16 4.03 -68.25
N MET A 66 33.44 2.74 -68.44
CA MET A 66 34.41 2.27 -69.44
C MET A 66 33.94 2.57 -70.87
N ASN A 67 32.65 2.39 -71.15
CA ASN A 67 32.04 2.75 -72.43
C ASN A 67 32.12 4.27 -72.67
N GLU A 68 31.85 5.09 -71.66
CA GLU A 68 31.95 6.55 -71.75
C GLU A 68 33.40 7.04 -71.99
N TYR A 69 34.40 6.35 -71.43
CA TYR A 69 35.81 6.62 -71.68
C TYR A 69 36.30 6.20 -73.08
N LEU A 70 35.68 5.18 -73.68
CA LEU A 70 35.98 4.70 -75.03
C LEU A 70 35.32 5.56 -76.12
N ASP A 71 34.20 6.24 -75.82
CA ASP A 71 33.43 7.09 -76.74
C ASP A 71 33.98 8.54 -76.85
N LYS A 72 35.31 8.66 -76.87
CA LYS A 72 36.06 9.93 -76.82
C LYS A 72 35.95 10.82 -78.07
N ASP A 73 35.10 10.48 -79.03
CA ASP A 73 34.75 11.34 -80.17
C ASP A 73 33.49 12.18 -79.93
N HIS A 74 32.87 12.11 -78.73
CA HIS A 74 31.71 12.92 -78.32
C HIS A 74 31.94 13.77 -77.05
N SER A 75 33.20 14.13 -76.79
CA SER A 75 33.72 14.78 -75.57
C SER A 75 33.00 16.04 -75.07
N ASP A 76 32.28 16.79 -75.91
CA ASP A 76 31.68 18.06 -75.49
C ASP A 76 30.25 17.91 -74.94
N ASN A 77 29.50 16.90 -75.39
CA ASN A 77 28.13 16.65 -74.90
C ASN A 77 28.14 15.91 -73.55
N ASN A 78 29.02 14.91 -73.38
CA ASN A 78 29.13 14.18 -72.11
C ASN A 78 29.67 15.09 -70.99
N LYS A 79 30.56 16.03 -71.32
CA LYS A 79 31.03 17.02 -70.34
C LYS A 79 29.89 17.91 -69.85
N ALA A 80 29.00 18.35 -70.73
CA ALA A 80 27.86 19.18 -70.37
C ALA A 80 26.82 18.40 -69.53
N ASP A 81 26.60 17.11 -69.83
CA ASP A 81 25.71 16.25 -69.04
C ASP A 81 26.29 15.96 -67.65
N ILE A 82 27.58 15.63 -67.57
CA ILE A 82 28.29 15.46 -66.30
C ILE A 82 28.26 16.77 -65.47
N GLU A 83 28.46 17.94 -66.09
CA GLU A 83 28.36 19.23 -65.41
C GLU A 83 26.93 19.51 -64.90
N CYS A 84 25.89 19.14 -65.65
CA CYS A 84 24.50 19.23 -65.20
C CYS A 84 24.21 18.27 -64.03
N ARG A 85 24.66 17.01 -64.12
CA ARG A 85 24.49 16.01 -63.06
C ARG A 85 25.25 16.41 -61.79
N LEU A 86 26.47 16.95 -61.93
CA LEU A 86 27.25 17.47 -60.81
C LEU A 86 26.54 18.65 -60.12
N LYS A 87 25.97 19.56 -60.92
CA LYS A 87 25.22 20.71 -60.39
C LYS A 87 23.94 20.27 -59.68
N SER A 88 23.20 19.32 -60.25
CA SER A 88 22.02 18.73 -59.59
C SER A 88 22.40 18.04 -58.28
N ALA A 89 23.49 17.26 -58.27
CA ALA A 89 23.97 16.59 -57.06
C ALA A 89 24.40 17.60 -55.97
N LEU A 90 25.02 18.72 -56.36
CA LEU A 90 25.36 19.80 -55.44
C LEU A 90 24.11 20.49 -54.87
N ASP A 91 23.11 20.75 -55.72
CA ASP A 91 21.84 21.34 -55.29
C ASP A 91 21.08 20.40 -54.34
N ASP A 92 21.11 19.09 -54.59
CA ASP A 92 20.50 18.08 -53.73
C ASP A 92 21.25 17.93 -52.39
N ILE A 93 22.59 17.97 -52.40
CA ILE A 93 23.40 18.03 -51.15
C ILE A 93 23.07 19.30 -50.35
N GLN A 94 22.90 20.43 -51.02
CA GLN A 94 22.60 21.70 -50.36
C GLN A 94 21.16 21.72 -49.79
N ARG A 95 20.20 21.07 -50.47
CA ARG A 95 18.86 20.83 -49.96
C ARG A 95 18.88 19.90 -48.76
N GLY A 96 19.53 18.74 -48.86
CA GLY A 96 19.69 17.80 -47.74
C GLY A 96 20.40 18.41 -46.54
N SER A 97 21.42 19.26 -46.74
CA SER A 97 22.07 20.00 -45.66
C SER A 97 21.12 20.99 -44.98
N SER A 98 20.20 21.59 -45.73
CA SER A 98 19.19 22.52 -45.19
C SER A 98 18.11 21.77 -44.41
N GLU A 99 17.67 20.62 -44.90
CA GLU A 99 16.74 19.71 -44.19
C GLU A 99 17.35 19.17 -42.90
N ILE A 100 18.61 18.74 -42.91
CA ILE A 100 19.33 18.32 -41.69
C ILE A 100 19.41 19.47 -40.67
N LYS A 101 19.63 20.71 -41.13
CA LYS A 101 19.62 21.89 -40.25
C LYS A 101 18.23 22.22 -39.70
N GLN A 102 17.16 21.87 -40.40
CA GLN A 102 15.78 22.03 -39.93
C GLN A 102 15.35 20.93 -38.95
N LEU A 103 15.90 19.72 -39.07
CA LEU A 103 15.68 18.63 -38.11
C LEU A 103 16.52 18.77 -36.83
N ASN A 104 17.67 19.45 -36.91
CA ASN A 104 18.54 19.70 -35.77
C ASN A 104 17.89 20.44 -34.59
N PRO A 105 16.99 21.44 -34.76
CA PRO A 105 16.27 22.05 -33.65
C PRO A 105 15.18 21.17 -33.03
N GLU A 106 14.64 20.16 -33.73
CA GLU A 106 13.61 19.27 -33.18
C GLU A 106 14.19 18.22 -32.22
N GLY A 107 15.44 17.79 -32.46
CA GLY A 107 16.14 16.82 -31.62
C GLY A 107 16.22 17.21 -30.12
N PRO A 108 16.62 18.46 -29.77
CA PRO A 108 16.62 18.95 -28.41
C PRO A 108 15.23 18.93 -27.75
N TYR A 109 14.17 19.37 -28.45
CA TYR A 109 12.81 19.37 -27.89
C TYR A 109 12.30 17.95 -27.62
N LEU A 110 12.58 17.01 -28.53
CA LEU A 110 12.28 15.58 -28.33
C LEU A 110 13.08 14.99 -27.16
N THR A 111 14.33 15.40 -27.00
CA THR A 111 15.18 14.96 -25.88
C THR A 111 14.65 15.49 -24.55
N ASP A 112 14.27 16.76 -24.48
CA ASP A 112 13.69 17.37 -23.29
C ASP A 112 12.33 16.75 -22.94
N ALA A 113 11.49 16.48 -23.94
CA ALA A 113 10.22 15.78 -23.75
C ALA A 113 10.42 14.34 -23.22
N LEU A 114 11.43 13.62 -23.71
CA LEU A 114 11.79 12.31 -23.18
C LEU A 114 12.26 12.37 -21.73
N VAL A 115 13.04 13.39 -21.37
CA VAL A 115 13.49 13.60 -19.98
C VAL A 115 12.31 13.87 -19.05
N GLU A 116 11.34 14.69 -19.46
CA GLU A 116 10.14 14.93 -18.65
C GLU A 116 9.26 13.68 -18.53
N LEU A 117 9.09 12.91 -19.60
CA LEU A 117 8.38 11.62 -19.55
C LEU A 117 9.09 10.59 -18.66
N GLU A 118 10.42 10.56 -18.64
CA GLU A 118 11.17 9.67 -17.76
C GLU A 118 10.98 10.05 -16.28
N LYS A 119 10.93 11.36 -15.96
CA LYS A 119 10.62 11.84 -14.61
C LYS A 119 9.19 11.48 -14.19
N GLU A 120 8.21 11.68 -15.08
CA GLU A 120 6.82 11.32 -14.80
C GLU A 120 6.66 9.81 -14.57
N LYS A 121 7.34 9.00 -15.38
CA LYS A 121 7.41 7.55 -15.17
C LYS A 121 8.02 7.17 -13.82
N GLU A 122 9.09 7.83 -13.37
CA GLU A 122 9.68 7.60 -12.05
C GLU A 122 8.70 7.95 -10.92
N LEU A 123 7.98 9.07 -11.04
CA LEU A 123 6.95 9.45 -10.07
C LEU A 123 5.81 8.43 -10.01
N LEU A 124 5.30 7.99 -11.17
CA LEU A 124 4.26 6.97 -11.24
C LEU A 124 4.71 5.61 -10.66
N LEU A 125 5.96 5.23 -10.87
CA LEU A 125 6.52 4.02 -10.26
C LEU A 125 6.59 4.11 -8.73
N SER A 126 6.96 5.28 -8.19
CA SER A 126 6.92 5.56 -6.76
C SER A 126 5.51 5.45 -6.20
N ASP A 127 4.51 6.02 -6.88
CA ASP A 127 3.11 5.95 -6.47
C ASP A 127 2.57 4.50 -6.49
N ILE A 128 2.93 3.72 -7.51
CA ILE A 128 2.58 2.29 -7.58
C ILE A 128 3.17 1.53 -6.38
N GLU A 129 4.39 1.86 -5.95
CA GLU A 129 5.01 1.21 -4.78
C GLU A 129 4.29 1.57 -3.48
N LEU A 130 3.88 2.84 -3.32
CA LEU A 130 3.06 3.28 -2.18
C LEU A 130 1.70 2.58 -2.16
N LEU A 131 1.03 2.46 -3.31
CA LEU A 131 -0.24 1.74 -3.43
C LEU A 131 -0.10 0.25 -3.10
N LYS A 132 1.00 -0.40 -3.50
CA LYS A 132 1.29 -1.78 -3.11
C LYS A 132 1.42 -1.93 -1.60
N LYS A 133 2.18 -1.03 -0.94
CA LYS A 133 2.32 -1.03 0.53
C LYS A 133 0.98 -0.81 1.23
N ALA A 134 0.16 0.12 0.74
CA ALA A 134 -1.19 0.34 1.28
C ALA A 134 -2.10 -0.89 1.12
N ASN A 135 -2.04 -1.56 -0.03
CA ASN A 135 -2.80 -2.79 -0.27
C ASN A 135 -2.33 -3.97 0.60
N GLU A 136 -1.03 -4.09 0.85
CA GLU A 136 -0.48 -5.07 1.80
C GLU A 136 -0.98 -4.82 3.22
N GLN A 137 -1.00 -3.57 3.67
CA GLN A 137 -1.57 -3.18 4.98
C GLN A 137 -3.07 -3.47 5.06
N GLN A 138 -3.84 -3.15 4.00
CA GLN A 138 -5.25 -3.45 3.95
C GLN A 138 -5.51 -4.97 4.03
N ASN A 139 -4.71 -5.78 3.34
CA ASN A 139 -4.82 -7.23 3.41
C ASN A 139 -4.49 -7.76 4.82
N ALA A 140 -3.48 -7.21 5.49
CA ALA A 140 -3.16 -7.55 6.86
C ALA A 140 -4.33 -7.21 7.81
N PHE A 141 -4.91 -6.02 7.67
CA PHE A 141 -6.09 -5.61 8.44
C PHE A 141 -7.30 -6.52 8.20
N VAL A 142 -7.55 -6.92 6.95
CA VAL A 142 -8.65 -7.85 6.61
C VAL A 142 -8.43 -9.22 7.27
N GLN A 143 -7.19 -9.72 7.29
CA GLN A 143 -6.85 -10.98 7.97
C GLN A 143 -7.04 -10.88 9.48
N GLU A 144 -6.58 -9.80 10.10
CA GLU A 144 -6.78 -9.53 11.52
C GLU A 144 -8.27 -9.44 11.87
N ASN A 145 -9.07 -8.75 11.05
CA ASN A 145 -10.51 -8.63 11.23
C ASN A 145 -11.21 -9.99 11.14
N LEU A 146 -10.76 -10.88 10.24
CA LEU A 146 -11.25 -12.25 10.15
C LEU A 146 -10.91 -13.06 11.41
N LEU A 147 -9.70 -12.92 11.94
CA LEU A 147 -9.30 -13.56 13.19
C LEU A 147 -10.13 -13.07 14.38
N LEU A 148 -10.32 -11.76 14.50
CA LEU A 148 -11.16 -11.16 15.54
C LEU A 148 -12.62 -11.61 15.43
N LYS A 149 -13.18 -11.68 14.22
CA LYS A 149 -14.53 -12.25 13.99
C LYS A 149 -14.62 -13.70 14.42
N GLN A 150 -13.58 -14.49 14.14
CA GLN A 150 -13.52 -15.88 14.58
C GLN A 150 -13.40 -15.99 16.10
N GLU A 151 -12.64 -15.11 16.75
CA GLU A 151 -12.50 -15.05 18.20
C GLU A 151 -13.81 -14.62 18.88
N ILE A 152 -14.50 -13.60 18.34
CA ILE A 152 -15.85 -13.21 18.79
C ILE A 152 -16.82 -14.38 18.65
N ALA A 153 -16.83 -15.06 17.49
CA ALA A 153 -17.68 -16.24 17.30
C ALA A 153 -17.35 -17.35 18.32
N ASN A 154 -16.06 -17.57 18.62
CA ASN A 154 -15.65 -18.52 19.65
C ASN A 154 -16.15 -18.10 21.04
N LEU A 155 -16.05 -16.82 21.39
CA LEU A 155 -16.57 -16.26 22.64
C LEU A 155 -18.10 -16.35 22.73
N GLU A 156 -18.82 -16.17 21.62
CA GLU A 156 -20.28 -16.36 21.53
C GLU A 156 -20.68 -17.84 21.63
N THR A 157 -19.81 -18.77 21.22
CA THR A 157 -20.01 -20.21 21.40
C THR A 157 -19.59 -20.74 22.76
N ILE A 158 -18.92 -19.92 23.60
CA ILE A 158 -18.82 -20.23 25.03
C ILE A 158 -20.26 -20.27 25.51
N PRO A 159 -20.79 -21.43 25.93
CA PRO A 159 -22.14 -21.49 26.40
C PRO A 159 -22.24 -20.51 27.58
N ALA A 160 -23.40 -19.91 27.79
CA ALA A 160 -23.74 -19.20 29.02
C ALA A 160 -23.74 -20.14 30.26
N SER A 161 -22.84 -21.12 30.31
CA SER A 161 -22.63 -22.19 31.27
C SER A 161 -21.35 -22.01 32.11
N ILE A 162 -20.62 -20.90 31.99
CA ILE A 162 -20.21 -20.23 33.24
C ILE A 162 -21.44 -19.42 33.65
N SER A 163 -22.52 -20.14 33.94
CA SER A 163 -23.80 -19.52 34.18
C SER A 163 -23.61 -18.69 35.45
N ASN A 164 -24.13 -17.47 35.42
CA ASN A 164 -24.41 -16.78 36.66
C ASN A 164 -25.25 -17.67 37.61
N GLN A 165 -25.87 -18.76 37.12
CA GLN A 165 -26.48 -19.80 37.94
C GLN A 165 -25.49 -20.51 38.86
N ASP A 166 -24.26 -20.84 38.46
CA ASP A 166 -23.27 -21.47 39.35
C ASP A 166 -22.80 -20.50 40.46
N LEU A 167 -22.68 -19.21 40.11
CA LEU A 167 -22.39 -18.15 41.09
C LEU A 167 -23.60 -17.86 41.98
N VAL A 168 -24.81 -17.87 41.43
CA VAL A 168 -26.09 -17.70 42.15
C VAL A 168 -26.35 -18.88 43.08
N ASP A 169 -26.08 -20.11 42.65
CA ASP A 169 -26.23 -21.33 43.45
C ASP A 169 -25.18 -21.35 44.57
N LYS A 170 -23.96 -20.87 44.32
CA LYS A 170 -22.96 -20.61 45.37
C LYS A 170 -23.40 -19.49 46.31
N LEU A 171 -23.98 -18.40 45.82
CA LEU A 171 -24.51 -17.30 46.63
C LEU A 171 -25.69 -17.75 47.50
N VAL A 172 -26.62 -18.52 46.94
CA VAL A 172 -27.76 -19.11 47.64
C VAL A 172 -27.27 -20.12 48.68
N SER A 173 -26.29 -20.95 48.35
CA SER A 173 -25.64 -21.87 49.29
C SER A 173 -24.97 -21.12 50.44
N ILE A 174 -24.20 -20.06 50.14
CA ILE A 174 -23.57 -19.20 51.14
C ILE A 174 -24.63 -18.48 52.00
N GLN A 175 -25.73 -18.03 51.40
CA GLN A 175 -26.82 -17.33 52.09
C GLN A 175 -27.63 -18.28 53.00
N ASN A 176 -27.86 -19.51 52.56
CA ASN A 176 -28.44 -20.57 53.37
C ASN A 176 -27.49 -20.95 54.52
N SER A 177 -26.19 -21.13 54.26
CA SER A 177 -25.20 -21.33 55.33
C SER A 177 -25.14 -20.17 56.31
N LYS A 178 -25.27 -18.92 55.84
CA LYS A 178 -25.35 -17.73 56.69
C LYS A 178 -26.61 -17.74 57.57
N GLN A 179 -27.76 -18.14 57.02
CA GLN A 179 -29.01 -18.28 57.79
C GLN A 179 -28.93 -19.40 58.82
N THR A 180 -28.34 -20.54 58.48
CA THR A 180 -28.10 -21.64 59.42
C THR A 180 -27.16 -21.21 60.54
N LEU A 181 -26.05 -20.52 60.23
CA LEU A 181 -25.15 -19.96 61.23
C LEU A 181 -25.84 -18.90 62.10
N LEU A 182 -26.69 -18.04 61.55
CA LEU A 182 -27.48 -17.08 62.31
C LEU A 182 -28.49 -17.77 63.25
N ALA A 183 -29.11 -18.86 62.79
CA ALA A 183 -30.01 -19.67 63.60
C ALA A 183 -29.23 -20.37 64.73
N ASP A 184 -28.04 -20.90 64.44
CA ASP A 184 -27.15 -21.52 65.42
C ASP A 184 -26.61 -20.50 66.43
N ILE A 185 -26.27 -19.28 66.00
CA ILE A 185 -25.88 -18.16 66.88
C ILE A 185 -27.05 -17.75 67.80
N ASN A 186 -28.27 -17.70 67.28
CA ASN A 186 -29.45 -17.38 68.08
C ASN A 186 -29.81 -18.53 69.05
N ALA A 187 -29.56 -19.77 68.67
CA ALA A 187 -29.71 -20.94 69.54
C ALA A 187 -28.61 -21.01 70.62
N ALA A 188 -27.38 -20.59 70.30
CA ALA A 188 -26.26 -20.49 71.23
C ALA A 188 -26.45 -19.33 72.24
N LYS A 189 -27.06 -18.22 71.81
CA LYS A 189 -27.45 -17.10 72.71
C LYS A 189 -28.50 -17.47 73.76
N LEU A 190 -29.18 -18.61 73.64
CA LEU A 190 -30.15 -19.11 74.63
C LEU A 190 -29.55 -20.05 75.69
N LYS A 191 -28.23 -20.28 75.69
CA LYS A 191 -27.53 -20.97 76.78
C LYS A 191 -26.44 -20.08 77.38
N THR A 192 -26.83 -19.28 78.37
CA THR A 192 -25.91 -18.49 79.20
C THR A 192 -25.68 -19.18 80.55
N ASP A 193 -24.40 -19.34 80.92
CA ASP A 193 -23.93 -19.62 82.29
C ASP A 193 -23.59 -18.28 83.00
N PRO A 194 -23.61 -18.16 84.35
CA PRO A 194 -23.84 -16.91 85.08
C PRO A 194 -22.70 -15.87 85.15
N LEU A 195 -21.69 -15.89 84.28
CA LEU A 195 -20.48 -15.05 84.46
C LEU A 195 -20.10 -14.10 83.30
N GLY A 196 -20.93 -13.96 82.26
CA GLY A 196 -20.90 -12.75 81.40
C GLY A 196 -19.57 -12.39 80.73
N ILE A 197 -18.86 -13.34 80.12
CA ILE A 197 -17.68 -13.06 79.27
C ILE A 197 -17.94 -13.63 77.86
N PRO A 198 -17.86 -12.81 76.78
CA PRO A 198 -18.07 -13.30 75.42
C PRO A 198 -16.80 -13.94 74.84
N ILE A 199 -16.91 -15.20 74.41
CA ILE A 199 -15.89 -15.91 73.63
C ILE A 199 -16.50 -16.22 72.27
N GLU A 200 -16.44 -15.27 71.32
CA GLU A 200 -16.67 -15.54 69.88
C GLU A 200 -16.31 -14.37 68.93
N ASN A 201 -15.50 -13.39 69.35
CA ASN A 201 -15.15 -12.24 68.48
C ASN A 201 -13.92 -12.49 67.59
N THR A 202 -13.00 -13.36 68.01
CA THR A 202 -11.68 -13.52 67.37
C THR A 202 -11.73 -14.25 66.02
N VAL A 203 -12.67 -15.18 65.82
CA VAL A 203 -12.78 -15.94 64.55
C VAL A 203 -13.37 -15.07 63.43
N LEU A 204 -14.30 -14.16 63.76
CA LEU A 204 -14.88 -13.21 62.81
C LEU A 204 -13.88 -12.12 62.43
N GLU A 205 -13.13 -11.60 63.40
CA GLU A 205 -12.05 -10.63 63.18
C GLU A 205 -10.96 -11.20 62.25
N LEU A 206 -10.53 -12.46 62.48
CA LEU A 206 -9.56 -13.13 61.60
C LEU A 206 -10.08 -13.31 60.16
N LYS A 207 -11.38 -13.55 59.98
CA LYS A 207 -11.98 -13.74 58.66
C LYS A 207 -12.18 -12.42 57.91
N ILE A 208 -12.51 -11.34 58.63
CA ILE A 208 -12.55 -9.98 58.08
C ILE A 208 -11.15 -9.56 57.65
N CYS A 209 -10.14 -9.74 58.51
CA CYS A 209 -8.74 -9.46 58.18
C CYS A 209 -8.24 -10.27 56.97
N GLY A 210 -8.66 -11.55 56.86
CA GLY A 210 -8.36 -12.38 55.69
C GLY A 210 -8.94 -11.84 54.38
N LEU A 211 -10.17 -11.32 54.40
CA LEU A 211 -10.82 -10.72 53.24
C LEU A 211 -10.22 -9.36 52.88
N GLU A 212 -9.88 -8.53 53.85
CA GLU A 212 -9.20 -7.25 53.64
C GLU A 212 -7.83 -7.44 52.98
N ASN A 213 -7.05 -8.42 53.45
CA ASN A 213 -5.75 -8.77 52.85
C ASN A 213 -5.89 -9.28 51.41
N GLN A 214 -6.97 -10.01 51.09
CA GLN A 214 -7.24 -10.46 49.72
C GLN A 214 -7.63 -9.28 48.82
N MET A 215 -8.44 -8.35 49.33
CA MET A 215 -8.83 -7.12 48.63
C MET A 215 -7.61 -6.23 48.35
N ASP A 216 -6.73 -6.02 49.33
CA ASP A 216 -5.50 -5.24 49.17
C ASP A 216 -4.57 -5.86 48.11
N LYS A 217 -4.44 -7.19 48.08
CA LYS A 217 -3.70 -7.91 47.03
C LYS A 217 -4.31 -7.72 45.64
N LEU A 218 -5.64 -7.79 45.54
CA LEU A 218 -6.34 -7.59 44.27
C LEU A 218 -6.18 -6.16 43.75
N LEU A 219 -6.26 -5.15 44.62
CA LEU A 219 -6.04 -3.75 44.27
C LEU A 219 -4.61 -3.49 43.79
N ILE A 220 -3.61 -4.09 44.44
CA ILE A 220 -2.20 -4.00 44.01
C ILE A 220 -2.02 -4.66 42.63
N ASN A 221 -2.54 -5.87 42.43
CA ASN A 221 -2.42 -6.58 41.16
C ASN A 221 -3.06 -5.80 40.00
N LEU A 222 -4.25 -5.23 40.24
CA LEU A 222 -4.97 -4.44 39.24
C LEU A 222 -4.20 -3.15 38.91
N LYS A 223 -3.66 -2.45 39.91
CA LYS A 223 -2.82 -1.26 39.70
C LYS A 223 -1.57 -1.58 38.89
N THR A 224 -0.88 -2.67 39.20
CA THR A 224 0.32 -3.10 38.47
C THR A 224 0.00 -3.46 37.02
N SER A 225 -1.12 -4.17 36.79
CA SER A 225 -1.56 -4.52 35.43
C SER A 225 -1.92 -3.27 34.61
N LEU A 226 -2.57 -2.28 35.21
CA LEU A 226 -2.87 -1.01 34.54
C LEU A 226 -1.61 -0.20 34.22
N LEU A 227 -0.64 -0.17 35.13
CA LEU A 227 0.66 0.45 34.87
C LEU A 227 1.43 -0.26 33.75
N GLN A 228 1.38 -1.59 33.70
CA GLN A 228 2.00 -2.33 32.60
C GLN A 228 1.35 -2.02 31.25
N SER A 229 0.00 -1.94 31.21
CA SER A 229 -0.72 -1.53 30.01
C SER A 229 -0.34 -0.12 29.54
N ALA A 230 0.10 0.77 30.44
CA ALA A 230 0.61 2.10 30.06
C ALA A 230 1.83 2.02 29.15
N ASN A 231 2.77 1.14 29.48
CA ASN A 231 3.98 0.96 28.69
C ASN A 231 3.64 0.36 27.31
N GLU A 232 2.66 -0.53 27.26
CA GLU A 232 2.19 -1.16 26.02
C GLU A 232 1.48 -0.12 25.11
N ILE A 233 0.59 0.70 25.65
CA ILE A 233 -0.08 1.79 24.92
C ILE A 233 0.94 2.80 24.38
N SER A 234 1.89 3.26 25.21
CA SER A 234 2.94 4.18 24.78
C SER A 234 3.82 3.60 23.67
N THR A 235 4.13 2.30 23.74
CA THR A 235 4.88 1.61 22.70
C THR A 235 4.08 1.52 21.40
N LEU A 236 2.79 1.20 21.47
CA LEU A 236 1.90 1.15 20.31
C LEU A 236 1.71 2.55 19.69
N TYR A 237 1.59 3.58 20.51
CA TYR A 237 1.44 4.96 20.08
C TYR A 237 2.68 5.46 19.31
N ALA A 238 3.88 5.13 19.80
CA ALA A 238 5.14 5.48 19.15
C ALA A 238 5.33 4.76 17.80
N ASN A 239 4.86 3.52 17.67
CA ASN A 239 5.07 2.68 16.49
C ASN A 239 3.96 2.79 15.43
N THR A 240 2.88 3.52 15.73
CA THR A 240 1.73 3.65 14.83
C THR A 240 1.77 4.98 14.08
N SER A 241 1.65 4.93 12.75
CA SER A 241 1.49 6.10 11.87
C SER A 241 0.03 6.38 11.48
N ASP A 242 -0.90 5.51 11.82
CA ASP A 242 -2.34 5.67 11.55
C ASP A 242 -2.99 6.64 12.57
N ASN A 243 -3.58 7.72 12.05
CA ASN A 243 -4.23 8.75 12.85
C ASN A 243 -5.53 8.27 13.53
N GLN A 244 -6.27 7.33 12.93
CA GLN A 244 -7.47 6.77 13.55
C GLN A 244 -7.09 5.86 14.73
N LEU A 245 -6.05 5.05 14.55
CA LEU A 245 -5.54 4.18 15.61
C LEU A 245 -4.92 5.00 16.76
N ARG A 246 -4.22 6.10 16.46
CA ARG A 246 -3.78 7.07 17.48
C ARG A 246 -4.94 7.68 18.25
N GLY A 247 -6.05 8.00 17.58
CA GLY A 247 -7.27 8.49 18.21
C GLY A 247 -7.83 7.49 19.23
N LEU A 248 -7.91 6.21 18.85
CA LEU A 248 -8.35 5.14 19.75
C LEU A 248 -7.39 4.90 20.91
N LEU A 249 -6.07 4.96 20.68
CA LEU A 249 -5.06 4.83 21.74
C LEU A 249 -5.14 5.98 22.76
N ASN A 250 -5.42 7.20 22.31
CA ASN A 250 -5.64 8.34 23.20
C ASN A 250 -6.89 8.16 24.07
N GLU A 251 -8.01 7.73 23.48
CA GLU A 251 -9.23 7.43 24.23
C GLU A 251 -9.00 6.32 25.27
N LEU A 252 -8.22 5.30 24.92
CA LEU A 252 -7.86 4.21 25.83
C LEU A 252 -7.01 4.70 27.01
N ASP A 253 -6.06 5.61 26.77
CA ASP A 253 -5.24 6.20 27.82
C ASP A 253 -6.06 7.12 28.76
N ILE A 254 -7.06 7.84 28.22
CA ILE A 254 -8.02 8.62 29.02
C ILE A 254 -8.85 7.69 29.93
N GLN A 255 -9.45 6.64 29.36
CA GLN A 255 -10.27 5.69 30.13
C GLN A 255 -9.45 4.98 31.22
N LYS A 256 -8.21 4.64 30.91
CA LYS A 256 -7.26 4.07 31.88
C LYS A 256 -6.94 5.05 33.01
N THR A 257 -6.72 6.32 32.70
CA THR A 257 -6.46 7.37 33.71
C THR A 257 -7.64 7.50 34.66
N ILE A 258 -8.88 7.50 34.12
CA ILE A 258 -10.11 7.50 34.93
C ILE A 258 -10.17 6.25 35.83
N LEU A 259 -9.83 5.07 35.31
CA LEU A 259 -9.84 3.84 36.08
C LEU A 259 -8.80 3.85 37.23
N LEU A 260 -7.61 4.42 37.00
CA LEU A 260 -6.58 4.59 38.03
C LEU A 260 -7.02 5.59 39.12
N MET A 261 -7.72 6.66 38.74
CA MET A 261 -8.31 7.60 39.70
C MET A 261 -9.37 6.90 40.56
N ASN A 262 -10.31 6.17 39.94
CA ASN A 262 -11.34 5.42 40.66
C ASN A 262 -10.75 4.38 41.61
N LEU A 263 -9.66 3.71 41.22
CA LEU A 263 -8.96 2.76 42.09
C LEU A 263 -8.28 3.44 43.29
N THR A 264 -7.77 4.65 43.09
CA THR A 264 -7.17 5.45 44.16
C THR A 264 -8.25 5.88 45.15
N GLU A 265 -9.40 6.34 44.67
CA GLU A 265 -10.56 6.72 45.49
C GLU A 265 -11.12 5.52 46.29
N ILE A 266 -11.25 4.35 45.67
CA ILE A 266 -11.66 3.12 46.38
C ILE A 266 -10.65 2.77 47.49
N LYS A 267 -9.35 2.91 47.23
CA LYS A 267 -8.31 2.67 48.24
C LYS A 267 -8.38 3.67 49.38
N GLU A 268 -8.64 4.94 49.10
CA GLU A 268 -8.80 6.00 50.10
C GLU A 268 -10.04 5.77 50.96
N MET A 269 -11.20 5.47 50.35
CA MET A 269 -12.42 5.11 51.08
C MET A 269 -12.22 3.90 52.01
N HIS A 270 -11.45 2.89 51.56
CA HIS A 270 -11.10 1.76 52.42
C HIS A 270 -10.11 2.12 53.53
N SER A 271 -9.15 3.00 53.27
CA SER A 271 -8.19 3.47 54.26
C SER A 271 -8.88 4.32 55.35
N GLU A 272 -9.87 5.12 54.98
CA GLU A 272 -10.70 5.89 55.91
C GLU A 272 -11.60 4.99 56.77
N SER A 273 -12.12 3.90 56.20
CA SER A 273 -12.93 2.91 56.94
C SER A 273 -12.14 2.17 58.03
N LYS A 274 -10.83 1.91 57.81
CA LYS A 274 -9.93 1.28 58.79
C LYS A 274 -9.60 2.21 59.98
N ASN A 275 -9.68 3.53 59.81
CA ASN A 275 -9.40 4.51 60.89
C ASN A 275 -10.59 4.75 61.85
N LEU A 276 -11.76 4.15 61.59
CA LEU A 276 -12.98 4.31 62.40
C LEU A 276 -13.21 3.15 63.41
N THR A 277 -12.37 2.12 63.40
CA THR A 277 -12.40 1.02 64.38
C THR A 277 -11.19 1.10 65.30
N PRO A 278 -11.37 1.14 66.64
CA PRO A 278 -10.25 1.26 67.56
C PRO A 278 -9.39 0.00 67.55
N ASP A 279 -8.08 0.22 67.57
CA ASP A 279 -6.96 -0.73 67.63
C ASP A 279 -7.31 -2.10 68.26
N VAL A 280 -7.32 -3.14 67.43
CA VAL A 280 -6.97 -4.50 67.85
C VAL A 280 -5.79 -4.94 66.97
N SER A 281 -4.61 -4.57 67.45
CA SER A 281 -3.30 -5.00 66.95
C SER A 281 -3.15 -6.52 67.07
N ILE A 282 -3.58 -7.26 66.06
CA ILE A 282 -3.22 -8.67 65.84
C ILE A 282 -3.14 -8.93 64.34
N CYS A 283 -2.20 -8.32 63.61
CA CYS A 283 -1.75 -8.84 62.29
C CYS A 283 -0.54 -8.10 61.69
N SER A 284 0.36 -7.55 62.51
CA SER A 284 1.56 -6.85 62.05
C SER A 284 2.81 -7.73 62.02
N GLU A 285 2.70 -8.97 61.53
CA GLU A 285 3.87 -9.79 61.18
C GLU A 285 3.52 -10.69 60.00
N LEU A 286 3.82 -10.26 58.77
CA LEU A 286 4.35 -11.08 57.67
C LEU A 286 4.39 -10.27 56.38
N SER A 287 5.58 -10.20 55.78
CA SER A 287 5.89 -9.76 54.41
C SER A 287 6.22 -8.28 54.17
N HIS A 288 7.19 -7.77 54.94
CA HIS A 288 8.21 -6.90 54.33
C HIS A 288 9.13 -7.79 53.49
N HIS A 289 9.09 -7.66 52.16
CA HIS A 289 10.27 -7.73 51.31
C HIS A 289 9.98 -7.18 49.90
N ASP A 290 10.84 -6.25 49.50
CA ASP A 290 11.34 -5.99 48.14
C ASP A 290 10.37 -5.38 47.11
N LEU A 291 10.45 -4.05 46.93
CA LEU A 291 11.22 -3.43 45.84
C LEU A 291 10.97 -1.91 45.81
N LEU A 292 11.94 -1.17 46.33
CA LEU A 292 12.20 0.22 45.97
C LEU A 292 12.88 0.25 44.60
N ALA A 293 12.32 0.96 43.64
CA ALA A 293 13.09 1.57 42.56
C ALA A 293 12.35 2.84 42.06
N THR A 294 12.93 3.96 42.47
CA THR A 294 12.70 5.36 42.09
C THR A 294 12.97 5.64 40.61
N VAL A 295 12.14 6.45 39.94
CA VAL A 295 12.50 7.48 38.93
C VAL A 295 11.30 8.45 38.86
N SER A 296 11.34 9.58 39.58
CA SER A 296 11.61 10.94 39.09
C SER A 296 10.56 11.51 38.13
N GLU A 297 9.75 12.41 38.68
CA GLU A 297 8.87 13.37 38.01
C GLU A 297 9.71 14.47 37.35
N GLU A 298 9.56 14.66 36.04
CA GLU A 298 9.75 15.95 35.38
C GLU A 298 8.55 16.16 34.45
N ASP A 299 7.60 16.97 34.93
CA ASP A 299 6.50 17.54 34.18
C ASP A 299 7.05 18.67 33.27
N GLU A 300 7.05 18.44 31.96
CA GLU A 300 7.03 19.53 30.97
C GLU A 300 5.75 19.43 30.15
N ALA A 301 4.84 20.37 30.41
CA ALA A 301 3.61 20.57 29.63
C ALA A 301 3.93 21.04 28.21
N PRO A 302 3.31 20.49 27.15
CA PRO A 302 3.34 21.13 25.85
C PRO A 302 2.18 22.11 25.68
N ASN A 303 2.58 23.32 25.32
CA ASN A 303 1.76 24.43 24.85
C ASN A 303 0.79 24.01 23.73
N PHE A 304 -0.48 24.38 23.90
CA PHE A 304 -1.43 24.56 22.80
C PHE A 304 -0.95 25.71 21.91
N VAL A 305 -0.73 25.44 20.63
CA VAL A 305 -0.66 26.47 19.58
C VAL A 305 -1.61 26.09 18.45
N ALA A 306 -2.42 27.08 18.09
CA ALA A 306 -3.57 27.02 17.20
C ALA A 306 -3.24 26.59 15.76
N GLU A 307 -4.20 25.89 15.17
CA GLU A 307 -4.37 25.75 13.72
C GLU A 307 -4.50 27.12 13.05
N PRO A 308 -3.97 27.29 11.82
CA PRO A 308 -4.53 28.22 10.88
C PRO A 308 -5.12 27.51 9.66
N GLU A 309 -6.44 27.66 9.56
CA GLU A 309 -7.21 28.05 8.37
C GLU A 309 -6.71 27.64 6.98
N ILE A 310 -7.52 26.77 6.38
CA ILE A 310 -7.58 26.44 4.96
C ILE A 310 -7.90 27.72 4.16
N ASN A 311 -6.94 28.21 3.38
CA ASN A 311 -7.21 29.19 2.34
C ASN A 311 -7.43 28.47 1.00
N GLN A 312 -8.64 28.64 0.47
CA GLN A 312 -9.02 28.30 -0.89
C GLN A 312 -8.60 29.44 -1.80
N ASP A 313 -7.64 29.23 -2.70
CA ASP A 313 -7.36 30.16 -3.81
C ASP A 313 -7.72 29.54 -5.16
N ALA A 314 -8.81 30.11 -5.69
CA ALA A 314 -9.18 30.36 -7.07
C ALA A 314 -8.29 29.80 -8.20
N ILE A 315 -8.92 28.93 -9.00
CA ILE A 315 -8.53 28.65 -10.39
C ILE A 315 -8.84 29.90 -11.23
N LEU A 316 -7.78 30.61 -11.64
CA LEU A 316 -7.84 31.71 -12.59
C LEU A 316 -7.86 31.15 -14.02
N ILE A 317 -9.02 31.19 -14.66
CA ILE A 317 -9.19 30.95 -16.10
C ILE A 317 -8.55 32.12 -16.85
N VAL A 318 -7.45 31.86 -17.56
CA VAL A 318 -6.84 32.81 -18.50
C VAL A 318 -7.50 32.62 -19.88
N PRO A 319 -8.00 33.68 -20.54
CA PRO A 319 -8.60 33.54 -21.86
C PRO A 319 -7.54 33.30 -22.94
N SER A 320 -7.86 32.37 -23.84
CA SER A 320 -7.08 31.95 -24.99
C SER A 320 -6.58 33.13 -25.83
N LYS A 321 -5.25 33.19 -26.05
CA LYS A 321 -4.66 34.04 -27.08
C LYS A 321 -4.88 33.41 -28.46
N GLU A 322 -5.24 34.26 -29.41
CA GLU A 322 -5.43 33.95 -30.83
C GLU A 322 -4.24 33.18 -31.41
N VAL A 323 -4.54 32.02 -32.00
CA VAL A 323 -3.59 31.23 -32.80
C VAL A 323 -3.44 31.90 -34.17
N PRO A 324 -2.21 32.13 -34.67
CA PRO A 324 -2.01 32.71 -35.99
C PRO A 324 -2.50 31.72 -37.06
N THR A 325 -3.35 32.20 -37.97
CA THR A 325 -3.82 31.43 -39.14
C THR A 325 -2.67 31.21 -40.11
N ASN A 326 -1.90 30.14 -39.91
CA ASN A 326 -1.10 29.57 -40.99
C ASN A 326 -2.06 28.91 -41.98
N LYS A 327 -1.91 29.24 -43.26
CA LYS A 327 -2.64 28.57 -44.34
C LYS A 327 -2.19 27.11 -44.35
N MET A 328 -3.11 26.23 -43.94
CA MET A 328 -2.99 24.78 -44.06
C MET A 328 -2.72 24.44 -45.52
N ASN A 329 -1.67 23.67 -45.81
CA ASN A 329 -1.36 23.27 -47.18
C ASN A 329 -2.21 22.05 -47.58
N GLN A 330 -2.31 21.72 -48.88
CA GLN A 330 -3.14 20.61 -49.37
C GLN A 330 -2.74 19.23 -48.82
N ASN A 331 -1.47 19.03 -48.42
CA ASN A 331 -1.03 17.78 -47.79
C ASN A 331 -1.48 17.70 -46.33
N ASP A 332 -1.49 18.82 -45.61
CA ASP A 332 -1.99 18.88 -44.23
C ASP A 332 -3.51 18.60 -44.20
N GLU A 333 -4.27 19.10 -45.19
CA GLU A 333 -5.70 18.80 -45.33
C GLU A 333 -5.96 17.32 -45.63
N GLN A 334 -5.16 16.70 -46.49
CA GLN A 334 -5.26 15.27 -46.77
C GLN A 334 -4.90 14.39 -45.56
N LEU A 335 -3.89 14.78 -44.78
CA LEU A 335 -3.53 14.11 -43.53
C LEU A 335 -4.64 14.23 -42.48
N LEU A 336 -5.29 15.38 -42.38
CA LEU A 336 -6.40 15.57 -41.44
C LEU A 336 -7.63 14.75 -41.86
N VAL A 337 -7.95 14.71 -43.15
CA VAL A 337 -9.05 13.88 -43.70
C VAL A 337 -8.77 12.40 -43.47
N HIS A 338 -7.54 11.94 -43.71
CA HIS A 338 -7.16 10.55 -43.49
C HIS A 338 -7.21 10.17 -42.01
N GLY A 339 -6.72 11.04 -41.12
CA GLY A 339 -6.75 10.81 -39.67
C GLY A 339 -8.18 10.78 -39.10
N ILE A 340 -9.10 11.60 -39.63
CA ILE A 340 -10.52 11.56 -39.26
C ILE A 340 -11.17 10.26 -39.75
N GLN A 341 -10.85 9.80 -40.97
CA GLN A 341 -11.36 8.52 -41.50
C GLN A 341 -10.87 7.31 -40.68
N GLU A 342 -9.60 7.28 -40.27
CA GLU A 342 -9.08 6.21 -39.41
C GLU A 342 -9.77 6.21 -38.03
N LEU A 343 -9.99 7.38 -37.43
CA LEU A 343 -10.70 7.51 -36.16
C LEU A 343 -12.18 7.09 -36.26
N GLU A 344 -12.82 7.33 -37.41
CA GLU A 344 -14.20 6.94 -37.67
C GLU A 344 -14.32 5.42 -37.91
N GLU A 345 -13.36 4.80 -38.61
CA GLU A 345 -13.27 3.35 -38.76
C GLU A 345 -12.96 2.64 -37.43
N ASP A 346 -12.12 3.23 -36.57
CA ASP A 346 -11.80 2.67 -35.26
C ASP A 346 -12.97 2.81 -34.28
N LYS A 347 -13.75 3.90 -34.35
CA LYS A 347 -15.01 4.05 -33.60
C LYS A 347 -16.01 2.94 -33.94
N ASP A 348 -16.11 2.56 -35.21
CA ASP A 348 -17.00 1.48 -35.65
C ASP A 348 -16.46 0.08 -35.27
N ARG A 349 -15.13 -0.08 -35.16
CA ARG A 349 -14.50 -1.33 -34.69
C ARG A 349 -14.61 -1.55 -33.20
N ILE A 350 -14.57 -0.50 -32.38
CA ILE A 350 -14.50 -0.64 -30.92
C ILE A 350 -15.89 -0.94 -30.32
N GLY A 351 -16.98 -0.71 -31.04
CA GLY A 351 -18.34 -1.10 -30.62
C GLY A 351 -18.78 -0.45 -29.29
N PRO A 352 -19.98 -0.78 -28.77
CA PRO A 352 -20.63 -0.04 -27.67
C PRO A 352 -20.00 -0.28 -26.27
N ASN A 353 -18.77 -0.78 -26.18
CA ASN A 353 -18.10 -1.16 -24.93
C ASN A 353 -17.12 -0.09 -24.39
N LEU A 354 -17.06 1.09 -25.01
CA LEU A 354 -16.35 2.23 -24.45
C LEU A 354 -17.23 2.98 -23.45
N ASP A 355 -16.63 3.37 -22.33
CA ASP A 355 -17.26 4.16 -21.28
C ASP A 355 -17.84 5.47 -21.84
N GLY A 356 -19.00 5.89 -21.33
CA GLY A 356 -19.80 6.96 -21.93
C GLY A 356 -19.05 8.28 -22.07
N ASP A 357 -18.11 8.54 -21.16
CA ASP A 357 -17.32 9.77 -21.13
C ASP A 357 -16.22 9.79 -22.21
N LEU A 358 -15.56 8.66 -22.51
CA LEU A 358 -14.56 8.59 -23.59
C LEU A 358 -15.20 8.78 -24.98
N MET A 359 -16.46 8.34 -25.15
CA MET A 359 -17.20 8.51 -26.40
C MET A 359 -17.60 9.98 -26.65
N VAL A 360 -17.75 10.78 -25.59
CA VAL A 360 -18.03 12.21 -25.70
C VAL A 360 -16.78 12.96 -26.17
N ASP A 361 -15.61 12.61 -25.66
CA ASP A 361 -14.34 13.23 -26.05
C ASP A 361 -13.96 12.91 -27.50
N VAL A 362 -14.10 11.65 -27.94
CA VAL A 362 -13.84 11.27 -29.35
C VAL A 362 -14.81 11.97 -30.31
N ARG A 363 -16.08 12.13 -29.93
CA ARG A 363 -17.07 12.85 -30.74
C ARG A 363 -16.72 14.35 -30.85
N ALA A 364 -16.32 14.98 -29.75
CA ALA A 364 -15.92 16.38 -29.75
C ALA A 364 -14.69 16.63 -30.65
N VAL A 365 -13.72 15.71 -30.64
CA VAL A 365 -12.53 15.79 -31.50
C VAL A 365 -12.88 15.64 -32.97
N LEU A 366 -13.77 14.70 -33.33
CA LEU A 366 -14.24 14.53 -34.71
C LEU A 366 -15.04 15.74 -35.20
N GLU A 367 -15.96 16.28 -34.38
CA GLU A 367 -16.75 17.47 -34.73
C GLU A 367 -15.87 18.71 -34.93
N GLU A 368 -14.83 18.88 -34.11
CA GLU A 368 -13.88 19.98 -34.26
C GLU A 368 -12.98 19.81 -35.51
N GLY A 369 -12.56 18.57 -35.81
CA GLY A 369 -11.83 18.24 -37.03
C GLY A 369 -12.63 18.56 -38.30
N GLU A 370 -13.89 18.15 -38.35
CA GLU A 370 -14.80 18.48 -39.46
C GLU A 370 -15.09 19.99 -39.57
N ARG A 371 -15.16 20.70 -38.44
CA ARG A 371 -15.36 22.15 -38.41
C ARG A 371 -14.15 22.87 -39.04
N LEU A 372 -12.94 22.44 -38.71
CA LEU A 372 -11.70 23.00 -39.25
C LEU A 372 -11.58 22.78 -40.77
N ILE A 373 -11.95 21.59 -41.26
CA ILE A 373 -11.99 21.29 -42.70
C ILE A 373 -12.99 22.20 -43.43
N ARG A 374 -14.23 22.32 -42.91
CA ARG A 374 -15.24 23.20 -43.49
C ARG A 374 -14.81 24.67 -43.52
N CYS A 375 -14.23 25.17 -42.43
CA CYS A 375 -13.70 26.53 -42.37
C CYS A 375 -12.54 26.78 -43.34
N HIS A 376 -11.78 25.75 -43.73
CA HIS A 376 -10.75 25.87 -44.76
C HIS A 376 -11.35 25.90 -46.17
N GLN A 377 -12.32 25.03 -46.45
CA GLN A 377 -13.01 24.94 -47.74
C GLN A 377 -13.85 26.17 -48.08
N GLU A 378 -14.37 26.89 -47.07
CA GLU A 378 -15.10 28.15 -47.28
C GLU A 378 -14.19 29.37 -47.50
N LYS A 379 -12.87 29.25 -47.27
CA LYS A 379 -11.88 30.33 -47.40
C LYS A 379 -11.02 30.26 -48.67
N ASN A 380 -11.12 29.17 -49.42
CA ASN A 380 -10.58 29.00 -50.79
C ASN A 380 -11.72 29.09 -51.80
#